data_AF-A0A210R3A9-F1
#
_entry.id   AF-A0A210R3A9-F1
#
_cell.length_a   1.000
_cell.length_b   1.000
_cell.length_c   1.000
_cell.angle_alpha   90.00
_cell.angle_beta   90.00
_cell.angle_gamma   90.00
#
_symmetry.space_group_name_H-M   'P 1'
#
loop_
_entity.id
_entity.type
_entity.pdbx_description
1 polymer ?
#
loop_
_entity_poly.entity_id
_entity_poly.type
_entity_poly.pdbx_seq_one_letter_code
_entity_poly.pdbx_strand_id
1 'polypeptide(L)'
;MNTRDEAPTDLTSSSTVTVDDAGAVVPSGSSAASQKERFPGQGISLGDGAQLPMEDWQFYFDTLSPNLSANLDDLAAYLDLPSDQLVSIRKGYNTEHERCFHVLWSWLQKSSVRNDTERLKHLRDALKAAGRNALAEEDIPTRNMYEYKGNVHDKEKKIQNGREALKIAKGVGDNSARLGRYFNLKEEDIARIVSNTHGDAVKQGQQIVEACINQNLLNTRQYLCDGLNYIGNILLINEMNEYWG
;
A
#
# COMPACT_ATOMS: atom_id res chain seq x y z
N MET A 1 -66.48 -8.11 -29.68
CA MET A 1 -67.00 -7.10 -30.62
C MET A 1 -66.23 -5.83 -30.34
N ASN A 2 -65.28 -5.48 -31.22
CA ASN A 2 -65.39 -4.37 -32.20
C ASN A 2 -65.67 -3.04 -31.49
N THR A 3 -64.98 -1.91 -31.68
CA THR A 3 -64.03 -1.40 -32.69
C THR A 3 -63.60 -0.02 -32.11
N ARG A 4 -62.32 0.37 -32.14
CA ARG A 4 -61.73 1.34 -33.10
C ARG A 4 -62.58 2.58 -33.40
N ASP A 5 -61.98 3.76 -33.15
CA ASP A 5 -61.86 4.96 -34.02
C ASP A 5 -61.68 6.21 -33.13
N GLU A 6 -60.47 6.77 -33.05
CA GLU A 6 -59.85 7.78 -33.94
C GLU A 6 -60.23 9.24 -33.59
N ALA A 7 -59.21 10.11 -33.73
CA ALA A 7 -59.02 11.50 -33.29
C ALA A 7 -59.93 12.51 -34.06
N PRO A 8 -59.75 13.86 -34.09
CA PRO A 8 -58.68 14.78 -33.63
C PRO A 8 -59.24 16.05 -32.90
N THR A 9 -58.52 17.09 -32.47
CA THR A 9 -57.71 18.08 -33.23
C THR A 9 -57.15 19.13 -32.25
N ASP A 10 -55.99 19.70 -32.60
CA ASP A 10 -55.29 20.84 -32.00
C ASP A 10 -56.16 22.08 -31.69
N LEU A 11 -55.69 22.92 -30.75
CA LEU A 11 -55.54 24.37 -30.92
C LEU A 11 -54.72 24.99 -29.76
N THR A 12 -53.51 25.44 -30.09
CA THR A 12 -52.83 26.70 -29.70
C THR A 12 -53.06 27.30 -28.31
N SER A 13 -51.97 27.57 -27.58
CA SER A 13 -51.58 28.96 -27.21
C SER A 13 -50.23 29.04 -26.48
N SER A 14 -49.35 29.83 -27.10
CA SER A 14 -48.30 30.72 -26.57
C SER A 14 -48.08 30.80 -25.05
N SER A 15 -46.81 30.74 -24.61
CA SER A 15 -46.17 31.79 -23.79
C SER A 15 -44.68 31.51 -23.51
N THR A 16 -43.87 32.45 -24.00
CA THR A 16 -42.82 33.20 -23.30
C THR A 16 -41.61 32.48 -22.68
N VAL A 17 -40.45 32.87 -23.21
CA VAL A 17 -39.08 32.68 -22.70
C VAL A 17 -38.86 33.46 -21.40
N THR A 18 -38.20 32.82 -20.42
CA THR A 18 -37.29 33.49 -19.47
C THR A 18 -36.07 32.59 -19.26
N VAL A 19 -34.91 33.15 -19.54
CA VAL A 19 -33.57 32.59 -19.29
C VAL A 19 -33.09 33.13 -17.94
N ASP A 20 -32.05 32.49 -17.40
CA ASP A 20 -31.20 32.85 -16.25
C ASP A 20 -31.56 32.14 -14.94
N ASP A 21 -30.77 31.14 -14.54
CA ASP A 21 -29.72 31.37 -13.53
C ASP A 21 -28.71 30.21 -13.49
N ALA A 22 -27.47 30.55 -13.14
CA ALA A 22 -26.26 29.75 -13.28
C ALA A 22 -26.21 28.50 -12.39
N GLY A 23 -26.36 27.32 -13.00
CA GLY A 23 -26.04 26.04 -12.39
C GLY A 23 -24.61 25.60 -12.70
N ALA A 24 -23.61 26.23 -12.07
CA ALA A 24 -22.23 25.74 -12.13
C ALA A 24 -22.11 24.44 -11.31
N VAL A 25 -22.08 23.32 -12.01
CA VAL A 25 -21.73 22.01 -11.47
C VAL A 25 -20.24 22.06 -11.08
N VAL A 26 -19.96 22.05 -9.78
CA VAL A 26 -18.60 21.89 -9.24
C VAL A 26 -18.27 20.39 -9.26
N PRO A 27 -17.25 19.92 -10.01
CA PRO A 27 -16.73 18.59 -9.81
C PRO A 27 -15.79 18.63 -8.60
N SER A 28 -16.22 18.04 -7.49
CA SER A 28 -15.37 17.66 -6.36
C SER A 28 -14.35 16.60 -6.80
N GLY A 29 -13.30 17.05 -7.48
CA GLY A 29 -12.12 16.25 -7.79
C GLY A 29 -11.09 16.39 -6.68
N SER A 30 -11.29 15.71 -5.54
CA SER A 30 -10.18 15.44 -4.62
C SER A 30 -9.35 14.31 -5.21
N SER A 31 -8.51 14.65 -6.18
CA SER A 31 -7.40 13.79 -6.59
C SER A 31 -6.23 14.15 -5.69
N ALA A 32 -6.04 13.33 -4.63
CA ALA A 32 -4.77 13.24 -3.95
C ALA A 32 -3.75 12.71 -4.97
N ALA A 33 -3.17 13.63 -5.73
CA ALA A 33 -2.00 13.35 -6.54
C ALA A 33 -0.86 13.01 -5.57
N SER A 34 -0.65 11.72 -5.35
CA SER A 34 0.57 11.21 -4.69
C SER A 34 1.77 11.76 -5.45
N GLN A 35 2.43 12.77 -4.87
CA GLN A 35 3.73 13.24 -5.31
C GLN A 35 4.71 12.08 -5.24
N LYS A 36 4.90 11.42 -6.37
CA LYS A 36 5.88 10.35 -6.54
C LYS A 36 7.19 11.01 -6.94
N GLU A 37 7.89 11.58 -5.95
CA GLU A 37 9.29 11.96 -6.14
C GLU A 37 10.07 10.66 -6.41
N ARG A 38 10.55 10.51 -7.66
CA ARG A 38 11.55 9.48 -7.97
C ARG A 38 12.79 9.83 -7.15
N PHE A 39 13.13 9.01 -6.17
CA PHE A 39 14.39 9.12 -5.44
C PHE A 39 15.51 8.55 -6.32
N PRO A 40 16.44 9.37 -6.86
CA PRO A 40 17.69 8.86 -7.38
C PRO A 40 18.56 8.43 -6.18
N GLY A 41 18.47 7.17 -5.79
CA GLY A 41 19.21 6.61 -4.65
C GLY A 41 19.64 5.18 -4.92
N GLN A 42 20.83 4.83 -4.46
CA GLN A 42 21.52 3.54 -4.59
C GLN A 42 20.62 2.38 -4.13
N GLY A 43 19.90 1.76 -5.07
CA GLY A 43 19.26 0.48 -4.82
C GLY A 43 20.28 -0.66 -4.78
N ILE A 44 19.86 -1.82 -4.30
CA ILE A 44 20.72 -3.00 -4.25
C ILE A 44 20.81 -3.60 -5.64
N SER A 45 22.04 -3.68 -6.18
CA SER A 45 22.34 -4.50 -7.35
C SER A 45 22.75 -5.89 -6.88
N LEU A 46 21.97 -6.92 -7.24
CA LEU A 46 22.34 -8.30 -6.94
C LEU A 46 23.41 -8.75 -7.93
N GLY A 47 24.62 -9.01 -7.41
CA GLY A 47 25.65 -9.73 -8.16
C GLY A 47 25.31 -11.22 -8.33
N ASP A 48 26.09 -11.93 -9.15
CA ASP A 48 25.91 -13.36 -9.34
C ASP A 48 26.07 -14.12 -8.02
N GLY A 49 25.02 -14.85 -7.61
CA GLY A 49 25.02 -15.67 -6.39
C GLY A 49 24.73 -14.91 -5.09
N ALA A 50 24.37 -13.61 -5.17
CA ALA A 50 23.89 -12.87 -4.00
C ALA A 50 22.57 -13.47 -3.48
N GLN A 51 22.45 -13.57 -2.16
CA GLN A 51 21.20 -13.91 -1.48
C GLN A 51 20.63 -12.65 -0.83
N LEU A 52 19.34 -12.44 -1.03
CA LEU A 52 18.59 -11.36 -0.41
C LEU A 52 17.84 -11.94 0.81
N PRO A 53 18.03 -11.36 2.01
CA PRO A 53 17.24 -11.73 3.18
C PRO A 53 15.75 -11.66 2.92
N MET A 54 14.98 -12.51 3.59
CA MET A 54 13.53 -12.60 3.39
C MET A 54 12.83 -11.27 3.73
N GLU A 55 13.36 -10.54 4.71
CA GLU A 55 12.88 -9.23 5.14
C GLU A 55 13.12 -8.12 4.11
N ASP A 56 14.13 -8.28 3.24
CA ASP A 56 14.41 -7.35 2.16
C ASP A 56 13.53 -7.64 0.94
N TRP A 57 13.25 -8.91 0.64
CA TRP A 57 12.18 -9.29 -0.30
C TRP A 57 10.82 -8.75 0.15
N GLN A 58 10.50 -8.89 1.44
CA GLN A 58 9.26 -8.38 2.03
C GLN A 58 9.13 -6.87 1.82
N PHE A 59 10.20 -6.13 2.10
CA PHE A 59 10.22 -4.68 1.90
C PHE A 59 10.14 -4.26 0.44
N TYR A 60 10.85 -4.97 -0.45
CA TYR A 60 10.80 -4.71 -1.87
C TYR A 60 9.38 -4.89 -2.42
N PHE A 61 8.71 -5.98 -2.08
CA PHE A 61 7.33 -6.22 -2.50
C PHE A 61 6.37 -5.19 -1.92
N ASP A 62 6.52 -4.80 -0.64
CA ASP A 62 5.67 -3.76 -0.06
C ASP A 62 5.83 -2.41 -0.76
N THR A 63 7.04 -2.11 -1.26
CA THR A 63 7.34 -0.90 -2.04
C THR A 63 6.77 -0.96 -3.47
N LEU A 64 6.82 -2.12 -4.13
CA LEU A 64 6.28 -2.30 -5.48
C LEU A 64 4.75 -2.26 -5.49
N SER A 65 4.12 -2.87 -4.48
CA SER A 65 2.70 -3.18 -4.45
C SER A 65 1.74 -2.01 -4.69
N PRO A 66 1.98 -0.77 -4.18
CA PRO A 66 1.11 0.37 -4.46
C PRO A 66 1.07 0.76 -5.93
N ASN A 67 2.12 0.40 -6.68
CA ASN A 67 2.32 0.81 -8.07
C ASN A 67 1.88 -0.25 -9.08
N LEU A 68 1.53 -1.46 -8.63
CA LEU A 68 1.14 -2.56 -9.50
C LEU A 68 -0.29 -2.44 -10.06
N SER A 69 -1.05 -1.43 -9.63
CA SER A 69 -2.49 -1.20 -9.86
C SER A 69 -3.08 -1.79 -11.15
N ALA A 70 -4.28 -2.35 -11.00
CA ALA A 70 -5.23 -2.93 -11.95
C ALA A 70 -4.66 -4.00 -12.91
N ASN A 71 -5.31 -5.16 -12.92
CA ASN A 71 -4.96 -6.40 -13.65
C ASN A 71 -3.91 -7.31 -12.98
N LEU A 72 -4.14 -7.58 -11.69
CA LEU A 72 -3.42 -8.59 -10.90
C LEU A 72 -3.47 -10.00 -11.54
N ASP A 73 -4.50 -10.32 -12.31
CA ASP A 73 -4.65 -11.62 -12.99
C ASP A 73 -3.49 -11.90 -13.96
N ASP A 74 -3.12 -10.93 -14.79
CA ASP A 74 -2.06 -11.09 -15.78
C ASP A 74 -0.72 -11.35 -15.09
N LEU A 75 -0.40 -10.54 -14.07
CA LEU A 75 0.83 -10.70 -13.30
C LEU A 75 0.85 -12.05 -12.58
N ALA A 76 -0.24 -12.45 -11.94
CA ALA A 76 -0.35 -13.74 -11.28
C ALA A 76 -0.16 -14.91 -12.27
N ALA A 77 -0.70 -14.79 -13.48
CA ALA A 77 -0.53 -15.79 -14.53
C ALA A 77 0.94 -15.90 -14.98
N TYR A 78 1.64 -14.79 -15.20
CA TYR A 78 3.06 -14.81 -15.56
C TYR A 78 3.99 -15.26 -14.43
N LEU A 79 3.52 -15.19 -13.18
CA LEU A 79 4.20 -15.71 -12.00
C LEU A 79 3.81 -17.17 -11.68
N ASP A 80 3.04 -17.82 -12.56
CA ASP A 80 2.52 -19.19 -12.37
C ASP A 80 1.76 -19.37 -11.04
N LEU A 81 1.10 -18.32 -10.54
CA LEU A 81 0.33 -18.38 -9.30
C LEU A 81 -1.03 -19.08 -9.56
N PRO A 82 -1.36 -20.15 -8.81
CA PRO A 82 -2.62 -20.87 -8.98
C PRO A 82 -3.86 -19.97 -8.81
N SER A 83 -4.88 -20.15 -9.67
CA SER A 83 -6.10 -19.34 -9.67
C SER A 83 -6.87 -19.39 -8.34
N ASP A 84 -6.88 -20.54 -7.66
CA ASP A 84 -7.50 -20.71 -6.35
C ASP A 84 -6.80 -19.88 -5.26
N GLN A 85 -5.47 -19.79 -5.32
CA GLN A 85 -4.68 -18.93 -4.44
C GLN A 85 -4.96 -17.44 -4.71
N LEU A 86 -5.05 -17.05 -5.99
CA LEU A 86 -5.42 -15.68 -6.36
C LEU A 86 -6.82 -15.30 -5.85
N VAL A 87 -7.79 -16.22 -5.95
CA VAL A 87 -9.13 -16.03 -5.38
C VAL A 87 -9.08 -15.91 -3.85
N SER A 88 -8.26 -16.72 -3.18
CA SER A 88 -8.05 -16.64 -1.73
C SER A 88 -7.51 -15.26 -1.33
N ILE A 89 -6.48 -14.76 -2.03
CA ILE A 89 -5.89 -13.44 -1.79
C ILE A 89 -6.94 -12.33 -1.98
N ARG A 90 -7.74 -12.39 -3.04
CA ARG A 90 -8.80 -11.40 -3.30
C ARG A 90 -9.84 -11.32 -2.18
N LYS A 91 -10.17 -12.45 -1.57
CA LYS A 91 -11.12 -12.55 -0.46
C LYS A 91 -10.50 -12.19 0.89
N GLY A 92 -9.21 -12.49 1.07
CA GLY A 92 -8.51 -12.31 2.34
C GLY A 92 -8.08 -10.87 2.63
N TYR A 93 -7.88 -10.05 1.58
CA TYR A 93 -7.32 -8.71 1.72
C TYR A 93 -8.25 -7.63 1.14
N ASN A 94 -8.43 -6.55 1.90
CA ASN A 94 -9.40 -5.50 1.58
C ASN A 94 -8.84 -4.44 0.63
N THR A 95 -7.55 -4.11 0.73
CA THR A 95 -6.92 -3.10 -0.10
C THR A 95 -6.25 -3.74 -1.32
N GLU A 96 -6.21 -3.01 -2.43
CA GLU A 96 -5.52 -3.47 -3.65
C GLU A 96 -4.02 -3.65 -3.41
N HIS A 97 -3.41 -2.73 -2.67
CA HIS A 97 -2.02 -2.81 -2.25
C HIS A 97 -1.69 -4.13 -1.53
N GLU A 98 -2.48 -4.53 -0.52
CA GLU A 98 -2.26 -5.78 0.21
C GLU A 98 -2.45 -7.00 -0.70
N ARG A 99 -3.43 -6.96 -1.62
CA ARG A 99 -3.60 -8.05 -2.61
C ARG A 99 -2.38 -8.19 -3.52
N CYS A 100 -1.83 -7.08 -4.02
CA CYS A 100 -0.62 -7.08 -4.82
C CYS A 100 0.57 -7.65 -4.04
N PHE A 101 0.75 -7.20 -2.80
CA PHE A 101 1.81 -7.71 -1.92
C PHE A 101 1.70 -9.21 -1.76
N HIS A 102 0.51 -9.72 -1.43
CA HIS A 102 0.31 -11.14 -1.18
C HIS A 102 0.42 -12.02 -2.42
N VAL A 103 0.20 -11.50 -3.63
CA VAL A 103 0.53 -12.21 -4.88
C VAL A 103 2.03 -12.41 -5.01
N LEU A 104 2.82 -11.33 -4.85
CA LEU A 104 4.28 -11.40 -4.94
C LEU A 104 4.86 -12.30 -3.84
N TRP A 105 4.39 -12.11 -2.61
CA TRP A 105 4.84 -12.89 -1.45
C TRP A 105 4.53 -14.38 -1.61
N SER A 106 3.31 -14.71 -2.05
CA SER A 106 2.91 -16.09 -2.32
C SER A 106 3.74 -16.75 -3.40
N TRP A 107 4.06 -16.01 -4.47
CA TRP A 107 4.93 -16.48 -5.53
C TRP A 107 6.33 -16.80 -4.99
N LEU A 108 6.95 -15.88 -4.24
CA LEU A 108 8.28 -16.08 -3.68
C LEU A 108 8.35 -17.33 -2.79
N GLN A 109 7.35 -17.53 -1.93
CA GLN A 109 7.29 -18.70 -1.03
C GLN A 109 7.15 -20.03 -1.78
N LYS A 110 6.53 -20.04 -2.96
CA LYS A 110 6.33 -21.24 -3.79
C LYS A 110 7.36 -21.41 -4.90
N SER A 111 8.16 -20.39 -5.17
CA SER A 111 9.14 -20.39 -6.24
C SER A 111 10.15 -21.52 -6.06
N SER A 112 10.26 -22.37 -7.07
CA SER A 112 11.28 -23.43 -7.13
C SER A 112 12.69 -22.87 -7.39
N VAL A 113 12.77 -21.65 -7.93
CA VAL A 113 14.02 -20.92 -8.13
C VAL A 113 14.59 -20.59 -6.76
N ARG A 114 15.85 -20.94 -6.50
CA ARG A 114 16.52 -20.70 -5.20
C ARG A 114 17.53 -19.56 -5.24
N ASN A 115 17.97 -19.17 -6.44
CA ASN A 115 18.92 -18.08 -6.64
C ASN A 115 18.15 -16.75 -6.72
N ASP A 116 18.51 -15.77 -5.90
CA ASP A 116 17.75 -14.51 -5.85
C ASP A 116 17.97 -13.63 -7.08
N THR A 117 19.12 -13.72 -7.76
CA THR A 117 19.35 -13.09 -9.07
C THR A 117 18.39 -13.66 -10.12
N GLU A 118 18.21 -14.98 -10.16
CA GLU A 118 17.27 -15.64 -11.06
C GLU A 118 15.80 -15.31 -10.70
N ARG A 119 15.47 -15.26 -9.40
CA ARG A 119 14.14 -14.82 -8.93
C ARG A 119 13.85 -13.40 -9.36
N LEU A 120 14.79 -12.48 -9.14
CA LEU A 120 14.62 -11.08 -9.53
C LEU A 120 14.44 -10.96 -11.05
N LYS A 121 15.23 -11.69 -11.83
CA LYS A 121 15.05 -11.75 -13.28
C LYS A 121 13.64 -12.24 -13.66
N HIS A 122 13.19 -13.35 -13.07
CA HIS A 122 11.86 -13.90 -13.33
C HIS A 122 10.75 -12.89 -12.98
N LEU A 123 10.83 -12.22 -11.82
CA LEU A 123 9.89 -11.17 -11.45
C LEU A 123 9.88 -10.02 -12.46
N ARG A 124 11.06 -9.55 -12.89
CA ARG A 124 11.19 -8.46 -13.87
C ARG A 124 10.61 -8.86 -15.23
N ASP A 125 10.85 -10.09 -15.68
CA ASP A 125 10.27 -10.61 -16.92
C ASP A 125 8.74 -10.70 -16.84
N ALA A 126 8.19 -11.16 -15.71
CA ALA A 126 6.74 -11.20 -15.47
C ALA A 126 6.13 -9.78 -15.44
N LEU A 127 6.81 -8.82 -14.80
CA LEU A 127 6.39 -7.41 -14.80
C LEU A 127 6.38 -6.82 -16.22
N LYS A 128 7.40 -7.10 -17.03
CA LYS A 128 7.46 -6.66 -18.44
C LYS A 128 6.34 -7.28 -19.27
N ALA A 129 6.10 -8.58 -19.10
CA ALA A 129 5.02 -9.29 -19.80
C ALA A 129 3.62 -8.76 -19.42
N ALA A 130 3.44 -8.32 -18.17
CA ALA A 130 2.24 -7.60 -17.70
C ALA A 130 2.21 -6.10 -18.08
N GLY A 131 3.14 -5.63 -18.93
CA GLY A 131 3.21 -4.24 -19.40
C GLY A 131 3.71 -3.23 -18.35
N ARG A 132 4.32 -3.69 -17.26
CA ARG A 132 4.85 -2.86 -16.16
C ARG A 132 6.36 -2.60 -16.30
N ASN A 133 6.79 -2.21 -17.50
CA ASN A 133 8.20 -2.01 -17.83
C ASN A 133 8.92 -1.04 -16.88
N ALA A 134 8.26 0.04 -16.46
CA ALA A 134 8.86 1.02 -15.55
C ALA A 134 9.22 0.39 -14.18
N LEU A 135 8.37 -0.51 -13.66
CA LEU A 135 8.60 -1.19 -12.39
C LEU A 135 9.65 -2.31 -12.51
N ALA A 136 9.72 -2.95 -13.68
CA ALA A 136 10.70 -4.00 -13.93
C ALA A 136 12.15 -3.48 -13.95
N GLU A 137 12.34 -2.20 -14.23
CA GLU A 137 13.66 -1.55 -14.24
C GLU A 137 13.99 -0.86 -12.89
N GLU A 138 13.08 -0.90 -11.90
CA GLU A 138 13.38 -0.36 -10.57
C GLU A 138 14.42 -1.24 -9.85
N ASP A 139 15.38 -0.58 -9.21
CA ASP A 139 16.32 -1.25 -8.30
C ASP A 139 15.62 -1.64 -7.00
N ILE A 140 16.19 -2.60 -6.28
CA ILE A 140 15.67 -3.01 -4.97
C ILE A 140 15.88 -1.83 -4.00
N PRO A 141 14.81 -1.27 -3.41
CA PRO A 141 14.91 -0.12 -2.53
C PRO A 141 15.57 -0.52 -1.21
N THR A 142 16.28 0.43 -0.59
CA THR A 142 16.78 0.29 0.78
C THR A 142 15.97 1.18 1.71
N ARG A 143 15.82 0.78 2.98
CA ARG A 143 15.06 1.54 3.99
C ARG A 143 15.59 2.96 4.19
N ASN A 144 16.88 3.16 4.00
CA ASN A 144 17.57 4.45 4.10
C ASN A 144 17.07 5.48 3.07
N MET A 145 16.47 5.02 1.96
CA MET A 145 15.85 5.92 0.97
C MET A 145 14.65 6.68 1.54
N TYR A 146 14.09 6.21 2.65
CA TYR A 146 12.92 6.79 3.31
C TYR A 146 13.27 7.52 4.61
N GLU A 147 14.55 7.79 4.86
CA GLU A 147 14.98 8.54 6.04
C GLU A 147 14.30 9.92 6.09
N TYR A 148 13.61 10.20 7.18
CA TYR A 148 12.95 11.48 7.41
C TYR A 148 13.98 12.54 7.79
N LYS A 149 14.12 13.57 6.94
CA LYS A 149 15.12 14.64 7.11
C LYS A 149 14.66 15.84 7.94
N GLY A 150 13.43 15.82 8.44
CA GLY A 150 12.92 16.88 9.30
C GLY A 150 13.45 16.80 10.74
N ASN A 151 13.04 17.76 11.58
CA ASN A 151 13.42 17.76 12.99
C ASN A 151 12.68 16.67 13.76
N VAL A 152 13.37 15.91 14.61
CA VAL A 152 12.79 14.86 15.45
C VAL A 152 13.18 15.10 16.91
N HIS A 153 12.19 15.26 17.79
CA HIS A 153 12.42 15.53 19.21
C HIS A 153 13.03 14.31 19.93
N ASP A 154 14.17 14.49 20.59
CA ASP A 154 15.01 13.41 21.14
C ASP A 154 15.15 12.22 20.17
N LYS A 155 15.66 12.45 18.96
CA LYS A 155 15.67 11.46 17.87
C LYS A 155 16.18 10.04 18.23
N GLU A 156 17.12 9.94 19.19
CA GLU A 156 17.71 8.67 19.65
C GLU A 156 16.93 7.98 20.79
N LYS A 157 15.89 8.64 21.33
CA LYS A 157 15.10 8.10 22.43
C LYS A 157 14.26 6.94 21.94
N LYS A 158 14.16 5.90 22.79
CA LYS A 158 13.35 4.71 22.49
C LYS A 158 11.86 5.03 22.49
N ILE A 159 11.15 4.41 21.56
CA ILE A 159 9.69 4.38 21.58
C ILE A 159 9.23 3.51 22.76
N GLN A 160 8.26 4.01 23.52
CA GLN A 160 7.67 3.31 24.65
C GLN A 160 6.42 2.53 24.23
N ASN A 161 6.21 1.36 24.87
CA ASN A 161 4.96 0.64 24.73
C ASN A 161 3.76 1.42 25.33
N GLY A 162 2.54 0.96 25.03
CA GLY A 162 1.33 1.50 25.62
C GLY A 162 0.87 2.80 24.95
N ARG A 163 1.03 3.95 25.60
CA ARG A 163 0.42 5.21 25.15
C ARG A 163 0.99 5.71 23.82
N GLU A 164 2.30 5.63 23.61
CA GLU A 164 2.92 5.99 22.33
C GLU A 164 2.47 5.02 21.23
N ALA A 165 2.53 3.71 21.47
CA ALA A 165 2.06 2.70 20.52
C ALA A 165 0.59 2.91 20.10
N LEU A 166 -0.30 3.19 21.06
CA LEU A 166 -1.71 3.50 20.79
C LEU A 166 -1.89 4.78 19.98
N LYS A 167 -1.10 5.83 20.25
CA LYS A 167 -1.18 7.07 19.47
C LYS A 167 -0.73 6.86 18.02
N ILE A 168 0.37 6.13 17.82
CA ILE A 168 0.85 5.75 16.49
C ILE A 168 -0.21 4.92 15.77
N ALA A 169 -0.75 3.89 16.41
CA ALA A 169 -1.76 3.02 15.83
C ALA A 169 -3.00 3.77 15.30
N LYS A 170 -3.49 4.75 16.06
CA LYS A 170 -4.62 5.59 15.66
C LYS A 170 -4.35 6.41 14.39
N GLY A 171 -3.13 6.92 14.25
CA GLY A 171 -2.76 7.73 13.08
C GLY A 171 -2.37 6.92 11.85
N VAL A 172 -1.90 5.67 12.02
CA VAL A 172 -1.45 4.82 10.92
C VAL A 172 -2.62 4.13 10.18
N GLY A 173 -3.65 3.71 10.91
CA GLY A 173 -4.83 3.04 10.36
C GLY A 173 -4.48 1.75 9.59
N ASP A 174 -5.01 1.61 8.38
CA ASP A 174 -4.84 0.43 7.53
C ASP A 174 -3.40 0.20 7.05
N ASN A 175 -2.51 1.20 7.19
CA ASN A 175 -1.08 1.07 6.84
C ASN A 175 -0.24 0.36 7.91
N SER A 176 -0.87 -0.20 8.96
CA SER A 176 -0.15 -0.83 10.07
C SER A 176 0.70 -2.03 9.63
N ALA A 177 0.20 -2.85 8.71
CA ALA A 177 0.97 -3.96 8.13
C ALA A 177 2.23 -3.46 7.41
N ARG A 178 2.09 -2.45 6.55
CA ARG A 178 3.22 -1.80 5.86
C ARG A 178 4.27 -1.27 6.82
N LEU A 179 3.82 -0.61 7.89
CA LEU A 179 4.72 -0.09 8.92
C LEU A 179 5.46 -1.23 9.65
N GLY A 180 4.78 -2.34 9.95
CA GLY A 180 5.40 -3.55 10.47
C GLY A 180 6.47 -4.12 9.52
N ARG A 181 6.17 -4.22 8.23
CA ARG A 181 7.11 -4.70 7.21
C ARG A 181 8.34 -3.80 7.08
N TYR A 182 8.15 -2.48 7.15
CA TYR A 182 9.25 -1.52 7.19
C TYR A 182 10.19 -1.81 8.36
N PHE A 183 9.65 -2.13 9.54
CA PHE A 183 10.45 -2.48 10.72
C PHE A 183 10.98 -3.92 10.73
N ASN A 184 10.87 -4.71 9.66
CA ASN A 184 11.24 -6.13 9.62
C ASN A 184 10.38 -7.05 10.49
N LEU A 185 9.15 -6.65 10.84
CA LEU A 185 8.22 -7.60 11.44
C LEU A 185 7.86 -8.65 10.38
N LYS A 186 8.00 -9.92 10.73
CA LYS A 186 7.77 -11.04 9.81
C LYS A 186 6.31 -11.08 9.37
N GLU A 187 6.08 -11.41 8.11
CA GLU A 187 4.73 -11.50 7.56
C GLU A 187 3.84 -12.50 8.32
N GLU A 188 4.41 -13.59 8.86
CA GLU A 188 3.64 -14.55 9.67
C GLU A 188 3.15 -13.94 10.99
N ASP A 189 3.94 -13.04 11.59
CA ASP A 189 3.54 -12.32 12.80
C ASP A 189 2.47 -11.27 12.49
N ILE A 190 2.59 -10.57 11.36
CA ILE A 190 1.58 -9.62 10.87
C ILE A 190 0.26 -10.35 10.61
N ALA A 191 0.28 -11.44 9.84
CA ALA A 191 -0.90 -12.23 9.52
C ALA A 191 -1.61 -12.76 10.78
N ARG A 192 -0.84 -13.23 11.78
CA ARG A 192 -1.37 -13.67 13.07
C ARG A 192 -2.04 -12.53 13.85
N ILE A 193 -1.48 -11.33 13.82
CA ILE A 193 -2.08 -10.15 14.47
C ILE A 193 -3.39 -9.78 13.76
N VAL A 194 -3.35 -9.65 12.43
CA VAL A 194 -4.52 -9.30 11.60
C VAL A 194 -5.68 -10.28 11.83
N SER A 195 -5.40 -11.59 11.92
CA SER A 195 -6.45 -12.58 12.16
C SER A 195 -7.10 -12.47 13.54
N ASN A 196 -6.35 -11.99 14.54
CA ASN A 196 -6.79 -11.93 15.94
C ASN A 196 -7.51 -10.63 16.31
N THR A 197 -7.45 -9.61 15.46
CA THR A 197 -8.09 -8.30 15.71
C THR A 197 -9.44 -8.13 15.01
N HIS A 198 -9.84 -9.07 14.16
CA HIS A 198 -11.17 -9.12 13.54
C HIS A 198 -11.61 -7.81 12.85
N GLY A 199 -10.67 -7.10 12.20
CA GLY A 199 -10.95 -5.85 11.48
C GLY A 199 -10.88 -4.58 12.33
N ASP A 200 -10.54 -4.66 13.61
CA ASP A 200 -10.22 -3.48 14.42
C ASP A 200 -8.82 -2.95 14.02
N ALA A 201 -8.81 -1.95 13.12
CA ALA A 201 -7.59 -1.35 12.57
C ALA A 201 -6.72 -0.69 13.66
N VAL A 202 -7.32 -0.10 14.70
CA VAL A 202 -6.57 0.55 15.79
C VAL A 202 -5.90 -0.51 16.66
N LYS A 203 -6.63 -1.56 17.04
CA LYS A 203 -6.06 -2.67 17.81
C LYS A 203 -4.99 -3.41 17.02
N GLN A 204 -5.20 -3.60 15.72
CA GLN A 204 -4.20 -4.18 14.82
C GLN A 204 -2.93 -3.32 14.77
N GLY A 205 -3.08 -2.02 14.53
CA GLY A 205 -1.96 -1.09 14.54
C GLY A 205 -1.20 -1.09 15.85
N GLN A 206 -1.91 -1.11 16.98
CA GLN A 206 -1.29 -1.13 18.30
C GLN A 206 -0.47 -2.42 18.50
N GLN A 207 -1.05 -3.59 18.19
CA GLN A 207 -0.37 -4.87 18.35
C GLN A 207 0.84 -5.01 17.43
N ILE A 208 0.78 -4.48 16.20
CA ILE A 208 1.93 -4.47 15.28
C ILE A 208 3.05 -3.57 15.83
N VAL A 209 2.73 -2.35 16.27
CA VAL A 209 3.74 -1.42 16.82
C VAL A 209 4.36 -1.99 18.10
N GLU A 210 3.55 -2.55 19.00
CA GLU A 210 4.04 -3.20 20.22
C GLU A 210 4.90 -4.42 19.90
N ALA A 211 4.55 -5.23 18.89
CA ALA A 211 5.39 -6.34 18.45
C ALA A 211 6.76 -5.84 17.95
N CYS A 212 6.79 -4.76 17.17
CA CYS A 212 8.04 -4.16 16.70
C CYS A 212 8.90 -3.64 17.87
N ILE A 213 8.30 -2.98 18.87
CA ILE A 213 9.02 -2.49 20.05
C ILE A 213 9.58 -3.67 20.86
N ASN A 214 8.74 -4.67 21.14
CA ASN A 214 9.10 -5.82 21.96
C ASN A 214 10.20 -6.69 21.33
N GLN A 215 10.26 -6.75 20.00
CA GLN A 215 11.31 -7.46 19.25
C GLN A 215 12.57 -6.60 19.02
N ASN A 216 12.65 -5.39 19.59
CA ASN A 216 13.72 -4.40 19.33
C ASN A 216 13.90 -4.09 17.82
N LEU A 217 12.80 -4.14 17.08
CA LEU A 217 12.74 -3.77 15.68
C LEU A 217 12.49 -2.27 15.54
N LEU A 218 11.68 -1.67 16.42
CA LEU A 218 11.45 -0.23 16.49
C LEU A 218 12.23 0.38 17.66
N ASN A 219 13.43 0.91 17.38
CA ASN A 219 14.38 1.28 18.43
C ASN A 219 14.40 2.77 18.80
N THR A 220 14.16 3.68 17.86
CA THR A 220 14.31 5.12 18.09
C THR A 220 13.16 5.92 17.50
N ARG A 221 12.97 7.15 17.99
CA ARG A 221 12.03 8.11 17.41
C ARG A 221 12.35 8.44 15.96
N GLN A 222 13.64 8.58 15.61
CA GLN A 222 14.04 8.74 14.21
C GLN A 222 13.54 7.58 13.36
N TYR A 223 13.76 6.34 13.81
CA TYR A 223 13.37 5.18 13.04
C TYR A 223 11.85 5.07 12.87
N LEU A 224 11.07 5.48 13.88
CA LEU A 224 9.63 5.66 13.72
C LEU A 224 9.30 6.67 12.62
N CYS A 225 9.93 7.85 12.65
CA CYS A 225 9.70 8.90 11.65
C CYS A 225 10.08 8.44 10.23
N ASP A 226 11.14 7.65 10.07
CA ASP A 226 11.51 7.06 8.77
C ASP A 226 10.42 6.10 8.26
N GLY A 227 9.89 5.24 9.14
CA GLY A 227 8.77 4.34 8.81
C GLY A 227 7.46 5.07 8.51
N LEU A 228 7.19 6.17 9.23
CA LEU A 228 6.02 7.03 8.94
C LEU A 228 6.17 7.79 7.63
N ASN A 229 7.39 8.23 7.31
CA ASN A 229 7.71 8.86 6.03
C ASN A 229 7.57 7.86 4.87
N TYR A 230 8.00 6.61 5.07
CA TYR A 230 7.80 5.51 4.12
C TYR A 230 6.33 5.28 3.74
N ILE A 231 5.42 5.32 4.72
CA ILE A 231 3.97 5.20 4.45
C ILE A 231 3.31 6.55 4.05
N GLY A 232 4.08 7.62 3.92
CA GLY A 232 3.60 8.95 3.51
C GLY A 232 2.81 9.72 4.58
N ASN A 233 2.95 9.38 5.86
CA ASN A 233 2.15 9.96 6.95
C ASN A 233 2.88 11.10 7.68
N ILE A 234 3.13 12.20 6.96
CA ILE A 234 3.86 13.37 7.48
C ILE A 234 3.08 14.08 8.61
N LEU A 235 1.75 14.06 8.56
CA LEU A 235 0.92 14.66 9.62
C LEU A 235 1.15 13.97 10.97
N LEU A 236 1.18 12.63 10.98
CA LEU A 236 1.46 11.89 12.22
C LEU A 236 2.88 12.13 12.74
N ILE A 237 3.86 12.34 11.86
CA ILE A 237 5.23 12.71 12.30
C ILE A 237 5.18 14.03 13.11
N ASN A 238 4.45 15.03 12.61
CA ASN A 238 4.31 16.31 13.31
C ASN A 238 3.57 16.14 14.65
N GLU A 239 2.47 15.39 14.67
CA GLU A 239 1.71 15.11 15.90
C GLU A 239 2.50 14.35 16.97
N MET A 240 3.41 13.46 16.54
CA MET A 240 4.30 12.73 17.44
C MET A 240 5.42 13.64 17.97
N ASN A 241 5.99 14.50 17.12
CA ASN A 241 6.98 15.50 17.55
C ASN A 241 6.41 16.48 18.59
N GLU A 242 5.18 16.96 18.38
CA GLU A 242 4.47 17.78 19.37
C GLU A 242 4.15 17.03 20.67
N TYR A 243 3.86 15.73 20.57
CA TYR A 243 3.61 14.89 21.74
C TYR A 243 4.87 14.65 22.59
N TRP A 244 6.05 14.71 21.96
CA TRP A 244 7.32 14.43 22.60
C TRP A 244 7.99 15.65 23.22
N GLY A 245 7.72 16.86 22.70
CA GLY A 245 8.22 18.13 23.21
C GLY A 245 7.43 18.65 24.42
#